data_AF-A0A9E3BIH0-F1
#
_entry.id   AF-A0A9E3BIH0-F1
#
_cell.length_a   1.000
_cell.length_b   1.000
_cell.length_c   1.000
_cell.angle_alpha   90.00
_cell.angle_beta   90.00
_cell.angle_gamma   90.00
#
_symmetry.space_group_name_H-M   'P 1'
#
loop_
_entity.id
_entity.type
_entity.pdbx_description
1 polymer ?
#
loop_
_entity_poly.entity_id
_entity_poly.type
_entity_poly.pdbx_seq_one_letter_code
_entity_poly.pdbx_strand_id
1 'polypeptide(L)'
;LVDQPWTQWLTWPFQAVPTFFLVAGYAGAVSWTHRRHTQGAARQLSLRHRLARVLGPTTVYVTLVSAVVVVLDVCQVSGSTLEYAGWAVAMHLWFLAVYLIVVSLTPVAIAAQRRWGLLAPALLAAGVVGVDAVSLAGHLPYVGWLNYLLCWGTLYQLGMAWQHGLLAERRAVLLAAGSAVGLALLILLGPYPVSMIGVPGQTVQNTEPPSAAMLAFAGAQAGLVIALAPAINRMLRSNVGSRVLSVANRNVMSLYLWHMIPVVIVAIVGYPAGLLPQPVEGTGLWWIARLEWVVILSLVTAVEMVLLWWGRRLFATPLPMLAAPLYDRWAEPVLLAGAVMSAYGLAFVAAEGFAPNGHFPWVAALIFAVGVLLVALRPARTAERR
;
A
#
# COMPACT_ATOMS: atom_id res chain seq x y z
N LEU A 1 -13.66 -15.67 10.46
CA LEU A 1 -12.94 -14.96 11.57
C LEU A 1 -13.81 -14.76 12.79
N VAL A 2 -15.09 -14.40 12.61
CA VAL A 2 -16.10 -14.36 13.68
C VAL A 2 -16.46 -15.79 14.10
N ASP A 3 -16.79 -16.65 13.14
CA ASP A 3 -17.30 -18.01 13.40
C ASP A 3 -16.21 -18.99 13.84
N GLN A 4 -14.94 -18.68 13.52
CA GLN A 4 -13.78 -19.46 13.94
C GLN A 4 -12.67 -18.54 14.50
N PRO A 5 -12.75 -18.10 15.76
CA PRO A 5 -11.86 -17.09 16.32
C PRO A 5 -10.37 -17.46 16.28
N TRP A 6 -10.03 -18.74 16.36
CA TRP A 6 -8.64 -19.20 16.27
C TRP A 6 -7.97 -18.84 14.93
N THR A 7 -8.76 -18.66 13.86
CA THR A 7 -8.24 -18.25 12.54
C THR A 7 -7.73 -16.80 12.53
N GLN A 8 -8.03 -15.98 13.55
CA GLN A 8 -7.51 -14.62 13.66
C GLN A 8 -5.98 -14.60 13.74
N TRP A 9 -5.35 -15.64 14.28
CA TRP A 9 -3.88 -15.77 14.28
C TRP A 9 -3.29 -15.92 12.88
N LEU A 10 -4.07 -16.43 11.91
CA LEU A 10 -3.62 -16.54 10.52
C LEU A 10 -3.42 -15.16 9.87
N THR A 11 -4.02 -14.11 10.43
CA THR A 11 -3.86 -12.74 9.89
C THR A 11 -2.42 -12.23 10.02
N TRP A 12 -1.65 -12.77 10.97
CA TRP A 12 -0.27 -12.36 11.23
C TRP A 12 0.68 -12.67 10.07
N PRO A 13 0.80 -13.93 9.59
CA PRO A 13 1.68 -14.22 8.46
C PRO A 13 1.24 -13.58 7.13
N PHE A 14 -0.05 -13.26 6.97
CA PHE A 14 -0.56 -12.63 5.74
C PHE A 14 -0.47 -11.10 5.75
N GLN A 15 -0.18 -10.47 6.89
CA GLN A 15 -0.07 -9.01 7.00
C GLN A 15 1.29 -8.51 6.50
N ALA A 16 1.37 -8.19 5.20
CA ALA A 16 2.61 -7.80 4.53
C ALA A 16 2.89 -6.27 4.53
N VAL A 17 1.87 -5.45 4.84
CA VAL A 17 1.96 -3.98 4.76
C VAL A 17 3.11 -3.39 5.59
N PRO A 18 3.37 -3.82 6.85
CA PRO A 18 4.50 -3.32 7.63
C PRO A 18 5.86 -3.52 6.96
N THR A 19 6.13 -4.73 6.45
CA THR A 19 7.38 -5.03 5.76
C THR A 19 7.54 -4.18 4.52
N PHE A 20 6.46 -3.93 3.78
CA PHE A 20 6.53 -3.06 2.62
C PHE A 20 7.00 -1.66 2.96
N PHE A 21 6.40 -1.00 3.96
CA PHE A 21 6.80 0.38 4.33
C PHE A 21 8.23 0.44 4.86
N LEU A 22 8.66 -0.57 5.60
CA LEU A 22 10.05 -0.71 6.03
C LEU A 22 11.02 -0.78 4.84
N VAL A 23 10.79 -1.69 3.90
CA VAL A 23 11.65 -1.86 2.72
C VAL A 23 11.57 -0.65 1.80
N ALA A 24 10.41 -0.02 1.68
CA ALA A 24 10.23 1.22 0.93
C ALA A 24 11.10 2.35 1.51
N GLY A 25 11.16 2.48 2.84
CA GLY A 25 12.03 3.42 3.54
C GLY A 25 13.51 3.18 3.26
N TYR A 26 13.94 1.92 3.37
CA TYR A 26 15.30 1.49 3.02
C TYR A 26 15.65 1.85 1.57
N ALA A 27 14.80 1.47 0.60
CA ALA A 27 14.99 1.75 -0.82
C ALA A 27 14.93 3.25 -1.15
N GLY A 28 14.16 4.02 -0.39
CA GLY A 28 14.12 5.48 -0.43
C GLY A 28 15.46 6.10 -0.06
N ALA A 29 16.03 5.68 1.08
CA ALA A 29 17.32 6.15 1.57
C ALA A 29 18.50 5.77 0.64
N VAL A 30 18.53 4.54 0.11
CA VAL A 30 19.55 4.10 -0.87
C VAL A 30 19.54 5.00 -2.11
N SER A 31 18.36 5.17 -2.70
CA SER A 31 18.19 5.96 -3.92
C SER A 31 18.50 7.45 -3.72
N TRP A 32 18.30 7.97 -2.51
CA TRP A 32 18.65 9.34 -2.18
C TRP A 32 20.17 9.51 -2.05
N THR A 33 20.83 8.55 -1.39
CA THR A 33 22.28 8.57 -1.19
C THR A 33 23.04 8.50 -2.50
N HIS A 34 22.56 7.71 -3.47
CA HIS A 34 23.18 7.59 -4.79
C HIS A 34 23.05 8.86 -5.67
N ARG A 35 22.09 9.76 -5.36
CA ARG A 35 21.81 10.96 -6.18
C ARG A 35 22.26 12.28 -5.53
N ARG A 36 23.06 12.20 -4.46
CA ARG A 36 23.56 13.35 -3.67
C ARG A 36 24.48 14.33 -4.43
N HIS A 37 24.90 14.01 -5.65
CA HIS A 37 25.88 14.81 -6.40
C HIS A 37 25.30 15.96 -7.23
N THR A 38 23.98 16.16 -7.28
CA THR A 38 23.37 17.29 -8.02
C THR A 38 22.30 18.00 -7.18
N GLN A 39 22.29 19.33 -7.23
CA GLN A 39 21.45 20.23 -6.43
C GLN A 39 19.93 20.01 -6.64
N GLY A 40 19.07 20.76 -5.91
CA GLY A 40 17.63 20.54 -5.69
C GLY A 40 16.75 20.07 -6.87
N ALA A 41 17.09 20.37 -8.13
CA ALA A 41 16.44 19.80 -9.31
C ALA A 41 16.51 18.25 -9.35
N ALA A 42 17.58 17.64 -8.84
CA ALA A 42 17.74 16.18 -8.77
C ALA A 42 16.79 15.52 -7.75
N ARG A 43 16.47 16.23 -6.65
CA ARG A 43 15.51 15.77 -5.62
C ARG A 43 14.12 15.67 -6.22
N GLN A 44 13.64 16.75 -6.81
CA GLN A 44 12.29 16.82 -7.38
C GLN A 44 12.14 15.80 -8.51
N LEU A 45 13.14 15.70 -9.38
CA LEU A 45 13.15 14.75 -10.48
C LEU A 45 13.12 13.30 -9.96
N SER A 46 13.86 12.97 -8.90
CA SER A 46 13.85 11.64 -8.28
C SER A 46 12.47 11.28 -7.72
N LEU A 47 11.83 12.20 -6.99
CA LEU A 47 10.49 11.99 -6.44
C LEU A 47 9.48 11.79 -7.57
N ARG A 48 9.51 12.66 -8.58
CA ARG A 48 8.63 12.61 -9.75
C ARG A 48 8.76 11.28 -10.51
N HIS A 49 9.97 10.76 -10.72
CA HIS A 49 10.16 9.44 -11.35
C HIS A 49 9.60 8.28 -10.51
N ARG A 50 9.57 8.41 -9.17
CA ARG A 50 8.94 7.40 -8.31
C ARG A 50 7.43 7.47 -8.43
N LEU A 51 6.86 8.66 -8.27
CA LEU A 51 5.42 8.87 -8.41
C LEU A 51 4.93 8.45 -9.79
N ALA A 52 5.64 8.78 -10.87
CA ALA A 52 5.26 8.39 -12.22
C ALA A 52 5.30 6.87 -12.48
N ARG A 53 6.25 6.14 -11.90
CA ARG A 53 6.30 4.67 -12.02
C ARG A 53 5.18 3.97 -11.28
N VAL A 54 4.65 4.62 -10.25
CA VAL A 54 3.55 4.11 -9.43
C VAL A 54 2.23 4.48 -10.07
N LEU A 55 2.00 5.78 -10.28
CA LEU A 55 0.77 6.32 -10.84
C LEU A 55 0.52 5.92 -12.29
N GLY A 56 1.55 5.59 -13.08
CA GLY A 56 1.37 5.19 -14.49
C GLY A 56 0.50 3.94 -14.62
N PRO A 57 0.96 2.78 -14.10
CA PRO A 57 0.15 1.55 -14.03
C PRO A 57 -1.19 1.75 -13.32
N THR A 58 -1.21 2.54 -12.24
CA THR A 58 -2.44 2.82 -11.50
C THR A 58 -3.46 3.59 -12.32
N THR A 59 -3.02 4.56 -13.13
CA THR A 59 -3.92 5.34 -13.99
C THR A 59 -4.56 4.43 -15.03
N VAL A 60 -3.79 3.49 -15.61
CA VAL A 60 -4.33 2.49 -16.55
C VAL A 60 -5.38 1.62 -15.87
N TYR A 61 -5.09 1.12 -14.67
CA TYR A 61 -6.04 0.33 -13.88
C TYR A 61 -7.33 1.11 -13.56
N VAL A 62 -7.19 2.28 -12.92
CA VAL A 62 -8.33 3.14 -12.53
C VAL A 62 -9.16 3.51 -13.74
N THR A 63 -8.54 3.87 -14.87
CA THR A 63 -9.27 4.23 -16.10
C THR A 63 -10.02 3.05 -16.68
N LEU A 64 -9.40 1.86 -16.75
CA LEU A 64 -10.03 0.68 -17.32
C LEU A 64 -11.21 0.21 -16.46
N VAL A 65 -11.03 0.13 -15.15
CA VAL A 65 -12.12 -0.25 -14.23
C VAL A 65 -13.23 0.78 -14.25
N SER A 66 -12.90 2.08 -14.28
CA SER A 66 -13.89 3.16 -14.43
C SER A 66 -14.70 3.02 -15.71
N ALA A 67 -14.05 2.72 -16.84
CA ALA A 67 -14.73 2.51 -18.11
C ALA A 67 -15.68 1.30 -18.06
N VAL A 68 -15.26 0.20 -17.45
CA VAL A 68 -16.11 -0.99 -17.24
C VAL A 68 -17.33 -0.62 -16.38
N VAL A 69 -17.13 0.09 -15.27
CA VAL A 69 -18.22 0.53 -14.39
C VAL A 69 -19.21 1.42 -15.13
N VAL A 70 -18.74 2.41 -15.91
CA VAL A 70 -19.61 3.29 -16.70
C VAL A 70 -20.40 2.49 -17.74
N VAL A 71 -19.79 1.52 -18.42
CA VAL A 71 -20.49 0.66 -19.38
C VAL A 71 -21.57 -0.17 -18.70
N LEU A 72 -21.27 -0.77 -17.54
CA LEU A 72 -22.22 -1.58 -16.79
C LEU A 72 -23.40 -0.75 -16.23
N ASP A 73 -23.14 0.49 -15.80
CA ASP A 73 -24.17 1.46 -15.38
C ASP A 73 -25.09 1.83 -16.56
N VAL A 74 -24.52 2.13 -17.74
CA VAL A 74 -25.29 2.36 -18.97
C VAL A 74 -26.10 1.13 -19.40
N CYS A 75 -25.56 -0.07 -19.20
CA CYS A 75 -26.27 -1.33 -19.43
C CYS A 75 -27.33 -1.67 -18.35
N GLN A 76 -27.55 -0.80 -17.36
CA GLN A 76 -28.57 -0.96 -16.32
C GLN A 76 -28.38 -2.23 -15.47
N VAL A 77 -27.14 -2.60 -15.20
CA VAL A 77 -26.82 -3.63 -14.20
C VAL A 77 -27.26 -3.15 -12.81
N SER A 78 -27.67 -4.07 -11.94
CA SER A 78 -28.09 -3.74 -10.57
C SER A 78 -27.04 -2.87 -9.85
N GLY A 79 -27.47 -1.71 -9.33
CA GLY A 79 -26.62 -0.78 -8.60
C GLY A 79 -25.91 -1.42 -7.41
N SER A 80 -26.57 -2.35 -6.71
CA SER A 80 -25.98 -3.09 -5.58
C SER A 80 -24.84 -4.02 -6.00
N THR A 81 -24.92 -4.60 -7.20
CA THR A 81 -23.84 -5.44 -7.75
C THR A 81 -22.66 -4.57 -8.18
N LEU A 82 -22.93 -3.43 -8.81
CA LEU A 82 -21.93 -2.44 -9.20
C LEU A 82 -21.18 -1.87 -7.99
N GLU A 83 -21.91 -1.52 -6.94
CA GLU A 83 -21.35 -1.00 -5.69
C GLU A 83 -20.44 -2.04 -5.03
N TYR A 84 -20.93 -3.28 -4.84
CA TYR A 84 -20.15 -4.34 -4.21
C TYR A 84 -18.91 -4.72 -5.03
N ALA A 85 -19.06 -4.96 -6.34
CA ALA A 85 -17.94 -5.32 -7.21
C ALA A 85 -16.94 -4.16 -7.34
N GLY A 86 -17.44 -2.93 -7.49
CA GLY A 86 -16.65 -1.71 -7.56
C GLY A 86 -15.86 -1.45 -6.29
N TRP A 87 -16.43 -1.74 -5.11
CA TRP A 87 -15.73 -1.68 -3.84
C TRP A 87 -14.68 -2.78 -3.70
N ALA A 88 -15.01 -4.03 -4.05
CA ALA A 88 -14.10 -5.17 -3.94
C ALA A 88 -12.80 -5.00 -4.76
N VAL A 89 -12.89 -4.42 -5.96
CA VAL A 89 -11.71 -4.11 -6.80
C VAL A 89 -11.02 -2.81 -6.43
N ALA A 90 -11.61 -1.99 -5.56
CA ALA A 90 -11.04 -0.72 -5.14
C ALA A 90 -10.34 -0.78 -3.77
N MET A 91 -10.81 -1.64 -2.87
CA MET A 91 -10.41 -1.64 -1.46
C MET A 91 -8.89 -1.65 -1.28
N HIS A 92 -8.14 -2.41 -2.09
CA HIS A 92 -6.69 -2.51 -1.93
C HIS A 92 -5.95 -1.19 -2.22
N LEU A 93 -6.57 -0.21 -2.91
CA LEU A 93 -5.95 1.04 -3.35
C LEU A 93 -5.64 2.02 -2.19
N TRP A 94 -6.25 1.84 -1.00
CA TRP A 94 -5.98 2.73 0.15
C TRP A 94 -4.50 2.76 0.50
N PHE A 95 -3.85 1.60 0.41
CA PHE A 95 -2.44 1.44 0.71
C PHE A 95 -1.58 2.27 -0.25
N LEU A 96 -1.96 2.32 -1.52
CA LEU A 96 -1.27 3.12 -2.52
C LEU A 96 -1.41 4.62 -2.25
N ALA A 97 -2.61 5.07 -1.83
CA ALA A 97 -2.84 6.45 -1.45
C ALA A 97 -1.89 6.88 -0.32
N VAL A 98 -1.81 6.08 0.75
CA VAL A 98 -0.89 6.31 1.86
C VAL A 98 0.56 6.29 1.39
N TYR A 99 0.93 5.32 0.56
CA TYR A 99 2.29 5.19 0.02
C TYR A 99 2.72 6.45 -0.75
N LEU A 100 1.84 7.03 -1.57
CA LEU A 100 2.14 8.26 -2.30
C LEU A 100 2.46 9.43 -1.36
N ILE A 101 1.70 9.58 -0.26
CA ILE A 101 1.95 10.61 0.74
C ILE A 101 3.28 10.36 1.47
N VAL A 102 3.50 9.15 2.00
CA VAL A 102 4.73 8.80 2.73
C VAL A 102 5.97 8.99 1.85
N VAL A 103 5.92 8.55 0.59
CA VAL A 103 7.03 8.72 -0.35
C VAL A 103 7.25 10.19 -0.71
N SER A 104 6.19 10.99 -0.83
CA SER A 104 6.31 12.44 -1.06
C SER A 104 7.00 13.15 0.10
N LEU A 105 6.84 12.65 1.32
CA LEU A 105 7.53 13.14 2.52
C LEU A 105 8.96 12.60 2.69
N THR A 106 9.47 11.78 1.76
CA THR A 106 10.84 11.24 1.84
C THR A 106 11.92 12.28 2.17
N PRO A 107 11.94 13.48 1.57
CA PRO A 107 12.98 14.44 1.88
C PRO A 107 12.90 14.99 3.32
N VAL A 108 11.68 15.18 3.84
CA VAL A 108 11.43 15.58 5.22
C VAL A 108 11.84 14.46 6.16
N ALA A 109 11.47 13.22 5.84
CA ALA A 109 11.86 12.03 6.57
C ALA A 109 13.39 11.90 6.67
N ILE A 110 14.11 12.08 5.56
CA ILE A 110 15.58 12.07 5.54
C ILE A 110 16.17 13.22 6.37
N ALA A 111 15.61 14.42 6.29
CA ALA A 111 16.06 15.55 7.10
C ALA A 111 15.88 15.28 8.60
N ALA A 112 14.72 14.75 9.00
CA ALA A 112 14.44 14.33 10.37
C ALA A 112 15.38 13.19 10.82
N GLN A 113 15.59 12.18 9.98
CA GLN A 113 16.46 11.04 10.27
C GLN A 113 17.92 11.47 10.48
N ARG A 114 18.40 12.46 9.72
CA ARG A 114 19.75 13.01 9.88
C ARG A 114 19.91 13.86 11.12
N ARG A 115 18.88 14.63 11.47
CA ARG A 115 18.91 15.54 12.63
C ARG A 115 18.73 14.81 13.95
N TRP A 116 17.87 13.79 13.98
CA TRP A 116 17.40 13.16 15.22
C TRP A 116 17.71 11.67 15.31
N GLY A 117 18.21 11.02 14.25
CA GLY A 117 18.54 9.60 14.28
C GLY A 117 17.33 8.74 14.62
N LEU A 118 17.47 7.86 15.61
CA LEU A 118 16.39 6.97 16.09
C LEU A 118 15.28 7.71 16.85
N LEU A 119 15.48 8.97 17.25
CA LEU A 119 14.41 9.76 17.86
C LEU A 119 13.30 10.10 16.85
N ALA A 120 13.61 10.20 15.55
CA ALA A 120 12.60 10.47 14.53
C ALA A 120 11.50 9.38 14.46
N PRO A 121 11.81 8.08 14.30
CA PRO A 121 10.79 7.03 14.36
C PRO A 121 10.17 6.91 15.76
N ALA A 122 10.92 7.17 16.85
CA ALA A 122 10.36 7.12 18.21
C ALA A 122 9.28 8.19 18.45
N LEU A 123 9.48 9.42 17.96
CA LEU A 123 8.50 10.50 18.05
C LEU A 123 7.24 10.20 17.23
N LEU A 124 7.39 9.62 16.04
CA LEU A 124 6.25 9.18 15.23
C LEU A 124 5.48 8.04 15.93
N ALA A 125 6.19 7.06 16.51
CA ALA A 125 5.60 5.99 17.29
C ALA A 125 4.82 6.51 18.51
N ALA A 126 5.38 7.47 19.24
CA ALA A 126 4.69 8.15 20.34
C ALA A 126 3.43 8.90 19.85
N GLY A 127 3.50 9.51 18.67
CA GLY A 127 2.36 10.13 18.00
C GLY A 127 1.24 9.13 17.69
N VAL A 128 1.58 7.93 17.20
CA VAL A 128 0.59 6.86 16.97
C VAL A 128 -0.13 6.49 18.25
N VAL A 129 0.62 6.22 19.33
CA VAL A 129 0.03 5.86 20.63
C VAL A 129 -0.84 6.99 21.18
N GLY A 130 -0.41 8.24 21.03
CA GLY A 130 -1.19 9.42 21.44
C GLY A 130 -2.49 9.58 20.65
N VAL A 131 -2.42 9.48 19.32
CA VAL A 131 -3.61 9.56 18.44
C VAL A 131 -4.57 8.41 18.71
N ASP A 132 -4.06 7.20 18.90
CA ASP A 132 -4.87 6.02 19.19
C ASP A 132 -5.57 6.14 20.56
N ALA A 133 -4.85 6.60 21.59
CA ALA A 133 -5.42 6.87 22.90
C ALA A 133 -6.51 7.96 22.86
N VAL A 134 -6.27 9.06 22.12
CA VAL A 134 -7.27 10.14 21.94
C VAL A 134 -8.48 9.65 21.15
N SER A 135 -8.26 8.84 20.11
CA SER A 135 -9.36 8.28 19.30
C SER A 135 -10.24 7.34 20.12
N LEU A 136 -9.64 6.49 20.95
CA LEU A 136 -10.35 5.55 21.82
C LEU A 136 -11.04 6.24 23.00
N ALA A 137 -10.35 7.16 23.69
CA ALA A 137 -10.90 7.84 24.88
C ALA A 137 -11.88 8.97 24.52
N GLY A 138 -11.64 9.66 23.41
CA GLY A 138 -12.47 10.79 22.96
C GLY A 138 -13.63 10.39 22.06
N HIS A 139 -13.72 9.12 21.64
CA HIS A 139 -14.68 8.64 20.63
C HIS A 139 -14.66 9.49 19.35
N LEU A 140 -13.46 9.96 18.94
CA LEU A 140 -13.25 10.79 17.75
C LEU A 140 -12.59 9.95 16.64
N PRO A 141 -13.35 9.10 15.91
CA PRO A 141 -12.78 8.15 14.95
C PRO A 141 -12.00 8.84 13.82
N TYR A 142 -12.37 10.08 13.49
CA TYR A 142 -11.68 10.89 12.48
C TYR A 142 -10.24 11.24 12.83
N VAL A 143 -9.91 11.35 14.13
CA VAL A 143 -8.53 11.62 14.58
C VAL A 143 -7.62 10.44 14.30
N GLY A 144 -8.15 9.21 14.38
CA GLY A 144 -7.43 7.98 14.09
C GLY A 144 -6.87 7.91 12.66
N TRP A 145 -7.43 8.65 11.70
CA TRP A 145 -6.92 8.68 10.32
C TRP A 145 -5.47 9.18 10.23
N LEU A 146 -5.02 10.00 11.19
CA LEU A 146 -3.63 10.43 11.28
C LEU A 146 -2.66 9.24 11.44
N ASN A 147 -3.12 8.12 12.02
CA ASN A 147 -2.28 6.93 12.20
C ASN A 147 -1.91 6.25 10.89
N TYR A 148 -2.67 6.43 9.81
CA TYR A 148 -2.19 5.99 8.49
C TYR A 148 -0.84 6.66 8.16
N LEU A 149 -0.71 7.96 8.39
CA LEU A 149 0.54 8.64 8.12
C LEU A 149 1.62 8.32 9.17
N LEU A 150 1.25 8.35 10.45
CA LEU A 150 2.21 8.21 11.56
C LEU A 150 2.75 6.78 11.68
N CYS A 151 1.90 5.76 11.62
CA CYS A 151 2.31 4.36 11.76
C CYS A 151 3.17 3.94 10.57
N TRP A 152 2.65 4.09 9.36
CA TRP A 152 3.40 3.73 8.15
C TRP A 152 4.65 4.61 7.93
N GLY A 153 4.59 5.89 8.34
CA GLY A 153 5.75 6.79 8.40
C GLY A 153 6.81 6.35 9.41
N THR A 154 6.42 5.79 10.56
CA THR A 154 7.35 5.19 11.54
C THR A 154 8.12 4.04 10.91
N LEU A 155 7.43 3.13 10.24
CA LEU A 155 8.06 1.98 9.56
C LEU A 155 8.97 2.44 8.43
N TYR A 156 8.55 3.45 7.68
CA TYR A 156 9.37 4.07 6.64
C TYR A 156 10.68 4.67 7.22
N GLN A 157 10.61 5.36 8.36
CA GLN A 157 11.79 5.88 9.05
C GLN A 157 12.68 4.77 9.63
N LEU A 158 12.11 3.71 10.21
CA LEU A 158 12.87 2.53 10.64
C LEU A 158 13.63 1.89 9.47
N GLY A 159 13.04 1.88 8.27
CA GLY A 159 13.69 1.43 7.05
C GLY A 159 14.91 2.29 6.68
N MET A 160 14.79 3.61 6.80
CA MET A 160 15.92 4.52 6.61
C MET A 160 17.00 4.34 7.69
N ALA A 161 16.59 4.14 8.94
CA ALA A 161 17.50 3.89 10.05
C ALA A 161 18.30 2.58 9.84
N TRP A 162 17.64 1.54 9.33
CA TRP A 162 18.28 0.30 8.92
C TRP A 162 19.32 0.53 7.82
N GLN A 163 18.99 1.30 6.78
CA GLN A 163 19.91 1.63 5.68
C GLN A 163 21.17 2.37 6.16
N HIS A 164 21.03 3.27 7.13
CA HIS A 164 22.16 4.00 7.71
C HIS A 164 22.92 3.21 8.79
N GLY A 165 22.58 1.94 9.04
CA GLY A 165 23.24 1.09 10.02
C GLY A 165 22.88 1.40 11.48
N LEU A 166 21.85 2.20 11.74
CA LEU A 166 21.41 2.55 13.11
C LEU A 166 20.68 1.40 13.81
N LEU A 167 20.15 0.44 13.04
CA LEU A 167 19.51 -0.79 13.51
C LEU A 167 20.41 -2.00 13.23
N ALA A 168 21.59 -2.04 13.86
CA ALA A 168 22.46 -3.21 13.86
C ALA A 168 21.76 -4.43 14.49
N GLU A 169 22.28 -5.64 14.24
CA GLU A 169 21.67 -6.93 14.61
C GLU A 169 21.09 -6.96 16.04
N ARG A 170 21.87 -6.55 17.05
CA ARG A 170 21.40 -6.49 18.45
C ARG A 170 20.20 -5.55 18.62
N ARG A 171 20.21 -4.37 17.99
CA ARG A 171 19.09 -3.40 18.07
C ARG A 171 17.86 -3.89 17.32
N ALA A 172 18.04 -4.62 16.21
CA ALA A 172 16.95 -5.24 15.47
C ALA A 172 16.26 -6.33 16.30
N VAL A 173 17.03 -7.18 16.99
CA VAL A 173 16.50 -8.18 17.92
C VAL A 173 15.78 -7.54 19.11
N LEU A 174 16.35 -6.47 19.68
CA LEU A 174 15.69 -5.72 20.76
C LEU A 174 14.39 -5.06 20.31
N LEU A 175 14.35 -4.50 19.09
CA LEU A 175 13.13 -3.97 18.48
C LEU A 175 12.09 -5.09 18.30
N ALA A 176 12.52 -6.25 17.80
CA ALA A 176 11.65 -7.39 17.59
C ALA A 176 11.02 -7.87 18.90
N ALA A 177 11.86 -8.17 19.90
CA ALA A 177 11.45 -8.69 21.20
C ALA A 177 10.62 -7.66 21.98
N GLY A 178 11.07 -6.40 22.04
CA GLY A 178 10.37 -5.33 22.75
C GLY A 178 8.98 -5.06 22.16
N SER A 179 8.87 -5.04 20.83
CA SER A 179 7.59 -4.83 20.17
C SER A 179 6.67 -6.05 20.25
N ALA A 180 7.22 -7.28 20.26
CA ALA A 180 6.44 -8.50 20.49
C ALA A 180 5.87 -8.56 21.92
N VAL A 181 6.66 -8.18 22.92
CA VAL A 181 6.18 -8.05 24.31
C VAL A 181 5.13 -6.94 24.41
N GLY A 182 5.37 -5.78 23.78
CA GLY A 182 4.39 -4.70 23.72
C GLY A 182 3.07 -5.14 23.09
N LEU A 183 3.12 -5.84 21.96
CA LEU A 183 1.94 -6.41 21.30
C LEU A 183 1.19 -7.39 22.21
N ALA A 184 1.91 -8.31 22.86
CA ALA A 184 1.31 -9.26 23.78
C ALA A 184 0.58 -8.55 24.93
N LEU A 185 1.18 -7.52 25.52
CA LEU A 185 0.55 -6.72 26.57
C LEU A 185 -0.69 -5.96 26.05
N LEU A 186 -0.61 -5.35 24.87
CA LEU A 186 -1.75 -4.63 24.27
C LEU A 186 -2.94 -5.54 23.97
N ILE A 187 -2.69 -6.80 23.59
CA ILE A 187 -3.74 -7.79 23.35
C ILE A 187 -4.28 -8.35 24.68
N LEU A 188 -3.40 -8.72 25.62
CA LEU A 188 -3.78 -9.39 26.87
C LEU A 188 -4.47 -8.44 27.87
N LEU A 189 -4.02 -7.19 27.95
CA LEU A 189 -4.62 -6.17 28.82
C LEU A 189 -5.80 -5.46 28.15
N GLY A 190 -5.99 -5.69 26.83
CA GLY A 190 -6.96 -4.98 26.01
C GLY A 190 -6.57 -3.52 25.73
N PRO A 191 -7.36 -2.79 24.91
CA PRO A 191 -8.61 -3.20 24.26
C PRO A 191 -8.43 -3.84 22.87
N TYR A 192 -7.20 -4.17 22.45
CA TYR A 192 -6.93 -4.53 21.06
C TYR A 192 -7.20 -6.02 20.75
N PRO A 193 -7.82 -6.34 19.61
CA PRO A 193 -8.06 -7.73 19.22
C PRO A 193 -6.77 -8.41 18.72
N VAL A 194 -6.78 -9.74 18.69
CA VAL A 194 -5.71 -10.57 18.10
C VAL A 194 -5.59 -10.37 16.59
N SER A 195 -6.71 -10.11 15.91
CA SER A 195 -6.74 -9.91 14.46
C SER A 195 -5.96 -8.67 14.05
N MET A 196 -5.02 -8.83 13.12
CA MET A 196 -4.28 -7.73 12.50
C MET A 196 -4.95 -7.25 11.20
N ILE A 197 -6.23 -7.57 11.00
CA ILE A 197 -7.10 -7.05 9.94
C ILE A 197 -8.50 -6.75 10.52
N GLY A 198 -9.32 -6.02 9.77
CA GLY A 198 -10.71 -5.77 10.14
C GLY A 198 -11.53 -7.05 10.21
N VAL A 199 -12.30 -7.22 11.29
CA VAL A 199 -13.26 -8.30 11.46
C VAL A 199 -14.65 -7.68 11.69
N PRO A 200 -15.67 -8.03 10.88
CA PRO A 200 -17.02 -7.54 11.09
C PRO A 200 -17.49 -7.76 12.54
N GLY A 201 -18.10 -6.75 13.14
CA GLY A 201 -18.63 -6.80 14.51
C GLY A 201 -17.62 -6.51 15.63
N GLN A 202 -16.34 -6.31 15.34
CA GLN A 202 -15.38 -5.83 16.34
C GLN A 202 -15.47 -4.31 16.53
N THR A 203 -15.49 -3.88 17.80
CA THR A 203 -15.55 -2.45 18.17
C THR A 203 -14.23 -1.71 17.88
N VAL A 204 -13.10 -2.41 18.01
CA VAL A 204 -11.76 -1.89 17.72
C VAL A 204 -11.15 -2.74 16.61
N GLN A 205 -10.57 -2.11 15.60
CA GLN A 205 -9.85 -2.76 14.51
C GLN A 205 -8.41 -2.26 14.47
N ASN A 206 -7.46 -3.15 14.15
CA ASN A 206 -6.04 -2.79 14.18
C ASN A 206 -5.52 -2.19 12.87
N THR A 207 -6.23 -2.35 11.75
CA THR A 207 -5.73 -1.93 10.41
C THR A 207 -6.33 -0.63 9.92
N GLU A 208 -7.58 -0.34 10.30
CA GLU A 208 -8.36 0.75 9.73
C GLU A 208 -9.01 1.56 10.86
N PRO A 209 -8.32 2.57 11.42
CA PRO A 209 -6.93 2.96 11.14
C PRO A 209 -5.88 2.12 11.90
N PRO A 210 -4.57 2.22 11.55
CA PRO A 210 -3.52 1.48 12.24
C PRO A 210 -3.46 1.82 13.74
N SER A 211 -3.63 0.82 14.60
CA SER A 211 -3.59 0.99 16.06
C SER A 211 -2.16 0.93 16.62
N ALA A 212 -2.01 1.20 17.92
CA ALA A 212 -0.81 0.94 18.68
C ALA A 212 -0.42 -0.54 18.66
N ALA A 213 -1.40 -1.46 18.63
CA ALA A 213 -1.15 -2.89 18.46
C ALA A 213 -0.59 -3.19 17.06
N MET A 214 -1.12 -2.56 16.00
CA MET A 214 -0.55 -2.68 14.66
C MET A 214 0.88 -2.14 14.59
N LEU A 215 1.17 -1.03 15.27
CA LEU A 215 2.53 -0.50 15.36
C LEU A 215 3.48 -1.47 16.07
N ALA A 216 3.05 -2.09 17.18
CA ALA A 216 3.85 -3.08 17.89
C ALA A 216 4.08 -4.35 17.05
N PHE A 217 3.04 -4.85 16.36
CA PHE A 217 3.16 -5.93 15.39
C PHE A 217 4.15 -5.59 14.28
N ALA A 218 4.00 -4.40 13.68
CA ALA A 218 4.86 -3.90 12.63
C ALA A 218 6.32 -3.74 13.10
N GLY A 219 6.55 -3.28 14.32
CA GLY A 219 7.87 -3.18 14.95
C GLY A 219 8.50 -4.56 15.16
N ALA A 220 7.71 -5.55 15.58
CA ALA A 220 8.17 -6.92 15.75
C ALA A 220 8.61 -7.52 14.40
N GLN A 221 7.75 -7.39 13.39
CA GLN A 221 8.02 -7.81 12.03
C GLN A 221 9.23 -7.09 11.42
N ALA A 222 9.39 -5.79 11.69
CA ALA A 222 10.53 -5.01 11.22
C ALA A 222 11.86 -5.49 11.82
N GLY A 223 11.91 -5.68 13.14
CA GLY A 223 13.10 -6.22 13.80
C GLY A 223 13.47 -7.61 13.28
N LEU A 224 12.48 -8.48 13.08
CA LEU A 224 12.68 -9.82 12.50
C LEU A 224 13.23 -9.76 11.07
N VAL A 225 12.63 -8.94 10.20
CA VAL A 225 13.10 -8.76 8.81
C VAL A 225 14.54 -8.25 8.77
N ILE A 226 14.88 -7.27 9.60
CA ILE A 226 16.24 -6.71 9.66
C ILE A 226 17.24 -7.78 10.14
N ALA A 227 16.89 -8.55 11.17
CA ALA A 227 17.74 -9.63 11.69
C ALA A 227 17.94 -10.76 10.67
N LEU A 228 16.90 -11.12 9.91
CA LEU A 228 16.97 -12.17 8.89
C LEU A 228 17.58 -11.71 7.55
N ALA A 229 17.68 -10.41 7.31
CA ALA A 229 18.15 -9.86 6.04
C ALA A 229 19.50 -10.41 5.56
N PRO A 230 20.54 -10.61 6.40
CA PRO A 230 21.80 -11.21 5.96
C PRO A 230 21.64 -12.63 5.42
N ALA A 231 20.81 -13.45 6.07
CA ALA A 231 20.52 -14.82 5.64
C ALA A 231 19.73 -14.84 4.33
N ILE A 232 18.70 -14.01 4.23
CA ILE A 232 17.90 -13.85 3.00
C ILE A 232 18.78 -13.39 1.84
N ASN A 233 19.64 -12.39 2.06
CA ASN A 233 20.58 -11.91 1.04
C ASN A 233 21.54 -13.02 0.58
N ARG A 234 22.00 -13.90 1.48
CA ARG A 234 22.86 -15.03 1.11
C ARG A 234 22.11 -16.03 0.21
N MET A 235 20.86 -16.34 0.54
CA MET A 235 20.01 -17.25 -0.24
C MET A 235 19.72 -16.70 -1.64
N LEU A 236 19.50 -15.38 -1.74
CA LEU A 236 19.14 -14.71 -3.00
C LEU A 236 20.33 -14.40 -3.93
N ARG A 237 21.58 -14.67 -3.51
CA ARG A 237 22.78 -14.51 -4.36
C ARG A 237 22.87 -15.54 -5.50
N SER A 238 22.08 -16.60 -5.45
CA SER A 238 22.03 -17.58 -6.55
C SER A 238 21.49 -16.95 -7.84
N ASN A 239 21.95 -17.41 -9.01
CA ASN A 239 21.45 -16.95 -10.31
C ASN A 239 19.94 -17.12 -10.45
N VAL A 240 19.41 -18.24 -9.91
CA VAL A 240 17.97 -18.52 -9.89
C VAL A 240 17.23 -17.53 -8.99
N GLY A 241 17.72 -17.31 -7.76
CA GLY A 241 17.12 -16.37 -6.82
C GLY A 241 17.06 -14.95 -7.36
N SER A 242 18.16 -14.46 -7.96
CA SER A 242 18.22 -13.14 -8.60
C SER A 242 17.25 -13.01 -9.79
N ARG A 243 17.14 -14.06 -10.62
CA ARG A 243 16.21 -14.07 -11.76
C ARG A 243 14.75 -14.03 -11.31
N VAL A 244 14.38 -14.90 -10.35
CA VAL A 244 13.02 -14.93 -9.78
C VAL A 244 12.68 -13.58 -9.16
N LEU A 245 13.59 -12.99 -8.37
CA LEU A 245 13.40 -11.69 -7.76
C LEU A 245 13.25 -10.57 -8.81
N SER A 246 14.04 -10.60 -9.89
CA SER A 246 13.93 -9.62 -10.98
C SER A 246 12.57 -9.70 -11.67
N VAL A 247 12.07 -10.91 -11.94
CA VAL A 247 10.75 -11.13 -12.52
C VAL A 247 9.66 -10.64 -11.57
N ALA A 248 9.72 -11.02 -10.29
CA ALA A 248 8.76 -10.56 -9.28
C ALA A 248 8.72 -9.03 -9.18
N ASN A 249 9.88 -8.38 -9.06
CA ASN A 249 9.98 -6.92 -8.94
C ASN A 249 9.44 -6.17 -10.17
N ARG A 250 9.60 -6.73 -11.38
CA ARG A 250 9.08 -6.12 -12.60
C ARG A 250 7.55 -6.18 -12.68
N ASN A 251 6.94 -7.16 -12.01
CA ASN A 251 5.52 -7.45 -12.11
C ASN A 251 4.73 -7.13 -10.82
N VAL A 252 5.41 -6.72 -9.74
CA VAL A 252 4.77 -6.49 -8.43
C VAL A 252 3.66 -5.46 -8.48
N MET A 253 3.83 -4.39 -9.26
CA MET A 253 2.81 -3.34 -9.40
C MET A 253 1.58 -3.86 -10.17
N SER A 254 1.81 -4.64 -11.23
CA SER A 254 0.74 -5.29 -11.98
C SER A 254 -0.02 -6.28 -11.09
N LEU A 255 0.68 -7.15 -10.36
CA LEU A 255 0.04 -8.08 -9.45
C LEU A 255 -0.76 -7.34 -8.37
N TYR A 256 -0.19 -6.33 -7.72
CA TYR A 256 -0.88 -5.55 -6.69
C TYR A 256 -2.15 -4.87 -7.21
N LEU A 257 -2.12 -4.27 -8.41
CA LEU A 257 -3.30 -3.57 -8.93
C LEU A 257 -4.40 -4.52 -9.41
N TRP A 258 -4.03 -5.69 -9.95
CA TRP A 258 -4.96 -6.53 -10.69
C TRP A 258 -5.43 -7.78 -9.93
N HIS A 259 -4.78 -8.17 -8.81
CA HIS A 259 -5.09 -9.42 -8.10
C HIS A 259 -6.55 -9.59 -7.62
N MET A 260 -7.32 -8.51 -7.45
CA MET A 260 -8.74 -8.62 -7.08
C MET A 260 -9.65 -8.90 -8.28
N ILE A 261 -9.20 -8.66 -9.52
CA ILE A 261 -9.98 -8.96 -10.73
C ILE A 261 -10.25 -10.47 -10.87
N PRO A 262 -9.27 -11.39 -10.71
CA PRO A 262 -9.53 -12.84 -10.66
C PRO A 262 -10.57 -13.22 -9.60
N VAL A 263 -10.50 -12.62 -8.41
CA VAL A 263 -11.43 -12.91 -7.31
C VAL A 263 -12.86 -12.55 -7.73
N VAL A 264 -13.05 -11.36 -8.29
CA VAL A 264 -14.37 -10.88 -8.74
C VAL A 264 -14.89 -11.70 -9.92
N ILE A 265 -14.05 -12.03 -10.92
CA ILE A 265 -14.44 -12.88 -12.05
C ILE A 265 -14.90 -14.26 -11.55
N VAL A 266 -14.10 -14.90 -10.71
CA VAL A 266 -14.42 -16.24 -10.17
C VAL A 266 -15.68 -16.18 -9.31
N ALA A 267 -15.88 -15.14 -8.51
CA ALA A 267 -17.07 -14.99 -7.69
C ALA A 267 -18.34 -14.79 -8.55
N ILE A 268 -18.31 -13.91 -9.54
CA ILE A 268 -19.46 -13.59 -10.41
C ILE A 268 -19.82 -14.77 -11.32
N VAL A 269 -18.85 -15.58 -11.74
CA VAL A 269 -19.12 -16.77 -12.57
C VAL A 269 -19.50 -17.97 -11.72
N GLY A 270 -18.74 -18.24 -10.65
CA GLY A 270 -18.82 -19.49 -9.89
C GLY A 270 -20.02 -19.58 -8.95
N TYR A 271 -20.36 -18.50 -8.22
CA TYR A 271 -21.46 -18.55 -7.25
C TYR A 271 -22.85 -18.61 -7.92
N PRO A 272 -23.18 -17.77 -8.93
CA PRO A 272 -24.47 -17.86 -9.60
C PRO A 272 -24.67 -19.16 -10.38
N ALA A 273 -23.58 -19.75 -10.90
CA ALA A 273 -23.62 -21.04 -11.57
C ALA A 273 -23.70 -22.25 -10.63
N GLY A 274 -23.64 -22.04 -9.30
CA GLY A 274 -23.65 -23.12 -8.31
C GLY A 274 -22.39 -23.99 -8.33
N LEU A 275 -21.29 -23.51 -8.94
CA LEU A 275 -20.05 -24.26 -9.12
C LEU A 275 -19.13 -24.21 -7.88
N LEU A 276 -19.37 -23.26 -6.97
CA LEU A 276 -18.57 -23.06 -5.76
C LEU A 276 -19.40 -23.44 -4.54
N PRO A 277 -19.32 -24.71 -4.07
CA PRO A 277 -20.05 -25.13 -2.88
C PRO A 277 -19.58 -24.33 -1.66
N GLN A 278 -20.48 -24.11 -0.71
CA GLN A 278 -20.16 -23.50 0.58
C GLN A 278 -20.42 -24.51 1.71
N PRO A 279 -19.50 -25.48 1.93
CA PRO A 279 -19.60 -26.40 3.06
C PRO A 279 -19.60 -25.64 4.39
N VAL A 280 -20.14 -26.27 5.43
CA VAL A 280 -20.14 -25.71 6.79
C VAL A 280 -18.72 -25.39 7.23
N GLU A 281 -18.52 -24.19 7.77
CA GLU A 281 -17.22 -23.70 8.20
C GLU A 281 -16.57 -24.63 9.24
N GLY A 282 -15.25 -24.84 9.12
CA GLY A 282 -14.47 -25.63 10.08
C GLY A 282 -14.48 -27.13 9.80
N THR A 283 -15.31 -27.60 8.86
CA THR A 283 -15.30 -28.99 8.39
C THR A 283 -14.10 -29.28 7.46
N GLY A 284 -13.70 -30.55 7.34
CA GLY A 284 -12.65 -30.96 6.39
C GLY A 284 -13.01 -30.63 4.94
N LEU A 285 -14.29 -30.73 4.57
CA LEU A 285 -14.80 -30.35 3.25
C LEU A 285 -14.63 -28.86 2.97
N TRP A 286 -14.83 -28.00 3.99
CA TRP A 286 -14.60 -26.57 3.85
C TRP A 286 -13.13 -26.25 3.56
N TRP A 287 -12.19 -26.94 4.23
CA TRP A 287 -10.75 -26.78 3.97
C TRP A 287 -10.35 -27.23 2.56
N ILE A 288 -10.92 -28.34 2.07
CA ILE A 288 -10.71 -28.80 0.69
C ILE A 288 -11.26 -27.77 -0.30
N ALA A 289 -12.48 -27.27 -0.08
CA ALA A 289 -13.08 -26.23 -0.91
C ALA A 289 -12.24 -24.93 -0.93
N ARG A 290 -11.62 -24.55 0.19
CA ARG A 290 -10.67 -23.41 0.22
C ARG A 290 -9.40 -23.68 -0.57
N LEU A 291 -8.87 -24.90 -0.53
CA LEU A 291 -7.71 -25.28 -1.34
C LEU A 291 -8.04 -25.25 -2.83
N GLU A 292 -9.18 -25.81 -3.24
CA GLU A 292 -9.70 -25.73 -4.61
C GLU A 292 -9.84 -24.26 -5.05
N TRP A 293 -10.39 -23.42 -4.18
CA TRP A 293 -10.52 -21.99 -4.47
C TRP A 293 -9.16 -21.31 -4.67
N VAL A 294 -8.16 -21.61 -3.83
CA VAL A 294 -6.78 -21.10 -4.00
C VAL A 294 -6.18 -21.56 -5.32
N VAL A 295 -6.40 -22.82 -5.73
CA VAL A 295 -5.93 -23.35 -7.01
C VAL A 295 -6.58 -22.60 -8.18
N ILE A 296 -7.91 -22.45 -8.17
CA ILE A 296 -8.65 -21.74 -9.22
C ILE A 296 -8.15 -20.29 -9.32
N LEU A 297 -8.07 -19.57 -8.19
CA LEU A 297 -7.57 -18.20 -8.17
C LEU A 297 -6.12 -18.11 -8.66
N SER A 298 -5.27 -19.07 -8.30
CA SER A 298 -3.89 -19.11 -8.77
C SER A 298 -3.79 -19.30 -10.28
N LEU A 299 -4.63 -20.16 -10.86
CA LEU A 299 -4.70 -20.38 -12.30
C LEU A 299 -5.20 -19.14 -13.06
N VAL A 300 -6.30 -18.54 -12.59
CA VAL A 300 -6.85 -17.33 -13.21
C VAL A 300 -5.87 -16.16 -13.09
N THR A 301 -5.25 -15.98 -11.93
CA THR A 301 -4.20 -14.97 -11.73
C THR A 301 -2.98 -15.24 -12.61
N ALA A 302 -2.57 -16.49 -12.81
CA ALA A 302 -1.47 -16.82 -13.71
C ALA A 302 -1.78 -16.43 -15.17
N VAL A 303 -2.99 -16.71 -15.64
CA VAL A 303 -3.45 -16.29 -16.98
C VAL A 303 -3.46 -14.77 -17.08
N GLU A 304 -4.03 -14.08 -16.10
CA GLU A 304 -4.03 -12.61 -16.04
C GLU A 304 -2.60 -12.04 -16.07
N MET A 305 -1.69 -12.60 -15.29
CA MET A 305 -0.29 -12.15 -15.26
C MET A 305 0.41 -12.35 -16.61
N VAL A 306 0.08 -13.41 -17.35
CA VAL A 306 0.54 -13.58 -18.73
C VAL A 306 -0.03 -12.46 -19.60
N LEU A 307 -1.33 -12.18 -19.56
CA LEU A 307 -1.95 -11.10 -20.34
C LEU A 307 -1.32 -9.72 -20.03
N LEU A 308 -1.12 -9.41 -18.74
CA LEU A 308 -0.47 -8.18 -18.29
C LEU A 308 1.00 -8.11 -18.75
N TRP A 309 1.71 -9.24 -18.78
CA TRP A 309 3.08 -9.30 -19.27
C TRP A 309 3.17 -9.07 -20.79
N TRP A 310 2.23 -9.63 -21.56
CA TRP A 310 2.10 -9.38 -23.01
C TRP A 310 1.75 -7.91 -23.27
N GLY A 311 0.80 -7.36 -22.50
CA GLY A 311 0.36 -5.97 -22.55
C GLY A 311 1.25 -4.97 -21.79
N ARG A 312 2.45 -5.36 -21.32
CA ARG A 312 3.26 -4.54 -20.39
C ARG A 312 3.62 -3.15 -20.93
N ARG A 313 3.61 -2.97 -22.26
CA ARG A 313 3.81 -1.67 -22.91
C ARG A 313 2.69 -0.67 -22.61
N LEU A 314 1.54 -1.15 -22.16
CA LEU A 314 0.41 -0.34 -21.71
C LEU A 314 0.33 -0.37 -20.18
N PHE A 315 0.26 -1.57 -19.59
CA PHE A 315 -0.03 -1.74 -18.17
C PHE A 315 1.13 -1.43 -17.21
N ALA A 316 2.38 -1.41 -17.69
CA ALA A 316 3.56 -1.13 -16.85
C ALA A 316 4.24 0.20 -17.20
N THR A 317 3.59 1.05 -17.99
CA THR A 317 4.19 2.28 -18.50
C THR A 317 4.15 3.38 -17.44
N PRO A 318 5.31 4.01 -17.13
CA PRO A 318 5.34 5.15 -16.22
C PRO A 318 4.59 6.34 -16.83
N LEU A 319 4.10 7.25 -15.97
CA LEU A 319 3.48 8.49 -16.46
C LEU A 319 4.41 9.25 -17.42
N PRO A 320 3.87 9.77 -18.53
CA PRO A 320 4.65 10.60 -19.44
C PRO A 320 5.09 11.89 -18.75
N MET A 321 6.29 12.37 -19.09
CA MET A 321 6.84 13.62 -18.55
C MET A 321 6.54 14.76 -19.53
N LEU A 322 5.44 15.47 -19.30
CA LEU A 322 4.95 16.53 -20.18
C LEU A 322 5.69 17.83 -19.86
N ALA A 323 6.39 18.41 -20.84
CA ALA A 323 7.01 19.71 -20.67
C ALA A 323 5.95 20.81 -20.67
N ALA A 324 5.97 21.68 -19.67
CA ALA A 324 5.06 22.81 -19.52
C ALA A 324 5.85 24.08 -19.20
N PRO A 325 5.35 25.27 -19.58
CA PRO A 325 5.98 26.56 -19.28
C PRO A 325 5.81 26.92 -17.79
N LEU A 326 6.34 26.08 -16.90
CA LEU A 326 6.32 26.25 -15.45
C LEU A 326 7.67 26.80 -15.01
N TYR A 327 7.65 27.83 -14.15
CA TYR A 327 8.85 28.25 -13.44
C TYR A 327 9.31 27.17 -12.46
N ASP A 328 10.62 26.99 -12.30
CA ASP A 328 11.21 25.97 -11.41
C ASP A 328 10.70 26.06 -9.96
N ARG A 329 10.41 27.27 -9.46
CA ARG A 329 9.84 27.49 -8.11
C ARG A 329 8.48 26.82 -7.89
N TRP A 330 7.67 26.68 -8.94
CA TRP A 330 6.34 26.06 -8.86
C TRP A 330 6.39 24.55 -9.04
N ALA A 331 7.53 24.01 -9.47
CA ALA A 331 7.63 22.64 -9.89
C ALA A 331 7.50 21.63 -8.73
N GLU A 332 7.99 21.96 -7.52
CA GLU A 332 7.82 21.13 -6.31
C GLU A 332 6.39 21.28 -5.72
N PRO A 333 5.83 22.48 -5.51
CA PRO A 333 4.44 22.64 -5.09
C PRO A 333 3.43 21.95 -6.00
N VAL A 334 3.57 22.07 -7.32
CA VAL A 334 2.70 21.40 -8.31
C VAL A 334 2.80 19.88 -8.20
N LEU A 335 4.01 19.35 -8.04
CA LEU A 335 4.22 17.91 -7.87
C LEU A 335 3.55 17.39 -6.59
N LEU A 336 3.70 18.13 -5.48
CA LEU A 336 3.11 17.75 -4.19
C LEU A 336 1.59 17.88 -4.20
N ALA A 337 1.04 18.95 -4.79
CA ALA A 337 -0.39 19.10 -5.00
C ALA A 337 -0.94 17.94 -5.85
N GLY A 338 -0.26 17.59 -6.94
CA GLY A 338 -0.62 16.44 -7.76
C GLY A 338 -0.60 15.11 -7.00
N ALA A 339 0.42 14.90 -6.17
CA ALA A 339 0.52 13.71 -5.32
C ALA A 339 -0.62 13.63 -4.29
N VAL A 340 -0.97 14.75 -3.63
CA VAL A 340 -2.07 14.83 -2.66
C VAL A 340 -3.41 14.60 -3.34
N MET A 341 -3.67 15.22 -4.50
CA MET A 341 -4.91 15.00 -5.26
C MET A 341 -5.03 13.56 -5.75
N SER A 342 -3.94 12.97 -6.24
CA SER A 342 -3.93 11.56 -6.66
C SER A 342 -4.17 10.61 -5.48
N ALA A 343 -3.53 10.88 -4.33
CA ALA A 343 -3.75 10.11 -3.12
C ALA A 343 -5.19 10.24 -2.61
N TYR A 344 -5.77 11.44 -2.64
CA TYR A 344 -7.17 11.66 -2.27
C TYR A 344 -8.13 10.87 -3.17
N GLY A 345 -7.95 10.96 -4.50
CA GLY A 345 -8.78 10.22 -5.44
C GLY A 345 -8.72 8.70 -5.22
N LEU A 346 -7.51 8.16 -4.98
CA LEU A 346 -7.34 6.74 -4.65
C LEU A 346 -7.93 6.37 -3.29
N ALA A 347 -7.80 7.23 -2.28
CA ALA A 347 -8.37 6.99 -0.95
C ALA A 347 -9.91 7.01 -1.00
N PHE A 348 -10.50 7.95 -1.75
CA PHE A 348 -11.94 8.01 -1.97
C PHE A 348 -12.43 6.74 -2.66
N VAL A 349 -11.81 6.36 -3.78
CA VAL A 349 -12.20 5.15 -4.53
C VAL A 349 -12.01 3.91 -3.67
N ALA A 350 -10.96 3.83 -2.84
CA ALA A 350 -10.76 2.69 -1.94
C ALA A 350 -11.82 2.59 -0.84
N ALA A 351 -12.32 3.73 -0.33
CA ALA A 351 -13.33 3.76 0.72
C ALA A 351 -14.75 3.49 0.17
N GLU A 352 -15.09 4.15 -0.94
CA GLU A 352 -16.45 4.23 -1.48
C GLU A 352 -16.67 3.35 -2.72
N GLY A 353 -15.61 2.75 -3.25
CA GLY A 353 -15.62 1.97 -4.49
C GLY A 353 -15.60 2.82 -5.77
N PHE A 354 -15.59 2.14 -6.92
CA PHE A 354 -15.72 2.79 -8.24
C PHE A 354 -17.15 3.20 -8.61
N ALA A 355 -18.16 2.73 -7.86
CA ALA A 355 -19.57 2.99 -8.11
C ALA A 355 -20.36 3.22 -6.81
N PRO A 356 -20.02 4.23 -5.99
CA PRO A 356 -20.76 4.52 -4.77
C PRO A 356 -22.23 4.79 -5.07
N ASN A 357 -23.12 4.15 -4.30
CA ASN A 357 -24.57 4.17 -4.54
C ASN A 357 -24.98 3.73 -5.97
N GLY A 358 -24.15 2.92 -6.64
CA GLY A 358 -24.39 2.42 -8.00
C GLY A 358 -24.01 3.39 -9.12
N HIS A 359 -23.44 4.57 -8.82
CA HIS A 359 -23.10 5.57 -9.84
C HIS A 359 -21.62 5.91 -9.89
N PHE A 360 -21.13 6.25 -11.08
CA PHE A 360 -19.72 6.62 -11.26
C PHE A 360 -19.38 7.99 -10.61
N PRO A 361 -18.34 8.08 -9.75
CA PRO A 361 -18.03 9.28 -9.00
C PRO A 361 -17.16 10.26 -9.82
N TRP A 362 -17.79 11.00 -10.74
CA TRP A 362 -17.12 11.93 -11.66
C TRP A 362 -16.18 12.92 -10.98
N VAL A 363 -16.56 13.46 -9.81
CA VAL A 363 -15.74 14.44 -9.08
C VAL A 363 -14.43 13.82 -8.59
N ALA A 364 -14.49 12.62 -8.00
CA ALA A 364 -13.30 11.91 -7.53
C ALA A 364 -12.39 11.51 -8.69
N ALA A 365 -12.98 11.04 -9.80
CA ALA A 365 -12.26 10.73 -11.02
C ALA A 365 -11.55 11.97 -11.60
N LEU A 366 -12.20 13.13 -11.60
CA LEU A 366 -11.61 14.39 -12.03
C LEU A 366 -10.46 14.82 -11.11
N ILE A 367 -10.62 14.74 -9.79
CA ILE A 367 -9.56 15.07 -8.83
C ILE A 367 -8.34 14.16 -9.06
N PHE A 368 -8.55 12.86 -9.25
CA PHE A 368 -7.48 11.92 -9.57
C PHE A 368 -6.79 12.26 -10.90
N ALA A 369 -7.57 12.52 -11.96
CA ALA A 369 -7.05 12.85 -13.29
C ALA A 369 -6.22 14.15 -13.27
N VAL A 370 -6.70 15.19 -12.59
CA VAL A 370 -5.94 16.44 -12.39
C VAL A 370 -4.68 16.16 -11.58
N GLY A 371 -4.77 15.36 -10.52
CA GLY A 371 -3.62 14.97 -9.70
C GLY A 371 -2.51 14.30 -10.52
N VAL A 372 -2.89 13.31 -11.34
CA VAL A 372 -2.00 12.60 -12.26
C VAL A 372 -1.36 13.56 -13.28
N LEU A 373 -2.17 14.47 -13.85
CA LEU A 373 -1.67 15.47 -14.78
C LEU A 373 -0.62 16.37 -14.12
N LEU A 374 -0.89 16.90 -12.93
CA LEU A 374 0.06 17.76 -12.21
C LEU A 374 1.40 17.03 -11.91
N VAL A 375 1.35 15.73 -11.59
CA VAL A 375 2.57 14.90 -11.42
C VAL A 375 3.32 14.73 -12.74
N ALA A 376 2.62 14.67 -13.87
CA ALA A 376 3.21 14.56 -15.22
C ALA A 376 3.87 15.85 -15.71
N LEU A 377 3.40 17.03 -15.28
CA LEU A 377 3.87 18.35 -15.76
C LEU A 377 5.26 18.74 -15.23
N ARG A 378 6.30 18.70 -16.06
CA ARG A 378 7.66 19.18 -15.71
C ARG A 378 7.94 20.57 -16.28
N PRO A 379 8.76 21.40 -15.61
CA PRO A 379 9.29 22.62 -16.22
C PRO A 379 9.94 22.33 -17.56
N ALA A 380 9.53 23.04 -18.60
CA ALA A 380 10.28 23.11 -19.84
C ALA A 380 11.61 23.78 -19.48
N ARG A 381 12.73 23.09 -19.70
CA ARG A 381 14.04 23.75 -19.63
C ARG A 381 13.99 24.85 -20.67
N THR A 382 13.94 26.11 -20.23
CA THR A 382 14.28 27.23 -21.10
C THR A 382 15.69 26.93 -21.57
N ALA A 383 15.83 26.54 -22.84
CA ALA A 383 17.12 26.56 -23.50
C ALA A 383 17.67 27.97 -23.23
N GLU A 384 18.80 28.04 -22.52
CA GLU A 384 19.55 29.27 -22.40
C GLU A 384 19.66 29.85 -23.80
N ARG A 385 19.04 31.02 -24.00
CA ARG A 385 19.29 31.84 -25.17
C ARG A 385 20.79 32.14 -25.13
N ARG A 386 21.54 31.44 -25.98
CA ARG A 386 22.93 31.77 -26.29
C ARG A 386 23.04 33.17 -26.86
#